data_AF-A0A931AGY8-F1
#
_entry.id   AF-A0A931AGY8-F1
#
_cell.length_a   1.000
_cell.length_b   1.000
_cell.length_c   1.000
_cell.angle_alpha   90.00
_cell.angle_beta   90.00
_cell.angle_gamma   90.00
#
_symmetry.space_group_name_H-M   'P 1'
#
loop_
_entity.id
_entity.type
_entity.pdbx_description
1 polymer ?
#
loop_
_entity_poly.entity_id
_entity_poly.type
_entity_poly.pdbx_seq_one_letter_code
_entity_poly.pdbx_strand_id
1 'polypeptide(L)'
;MATVPMPPISRMGAIVAVERVLARTPALAVLLPMIQVYDTGCLLNIDIVARNATAPPGLALRLDSAFSGEESTSPHVTLRYPNGVEIASDEDGHAAPPSLSWFPGGVRGDAEFTLYQMPLWLFPLPPPGVVLLTLNWPWAGIGPEAVRLDGAAITEAAARSTRCWPGEQGRRAQ
;
A
#
# COMPACT_ATOMS: atom_id res chain seq x y z
N MET A 1 -13.77 -21.43 5.65
CA MET A 1 -13.24 -20.36 4.78
C MET A 1 -12.45 -19.42 5.66
N ALA A 2 -11.15 -19.25 5.43
CA ALA A 2 -10.35 -18.31 6.19
C ALA A 2 -10.79 -16.88 5.84
N THR A 3 -11.05 -16.04 6.85
CA THR A 3 -11.39 -14.63 6.64
C THR A 3 -10.15 -13.92 6.08
N VAL A 4 -10.29 -13.23 4.95
CA VAL A 4 -9.21 -12.40 4.39
C VAL A 4 -8.84 -11.35 5.44
N PRO A 5 -7.54 -11.22 5.81
CA PRO A 5 -7.13 -10.25 6.80
C PRO A 5 -7.39 -8.83 6.29
N MET A 6 -8.10 -8.02 7.10
CA MET A 6 -8.46 -6.64 6.75
C MET A 6 -7.77 -5.64 7.69
N PRO A 7 -7.42 -4.44 7.21
CA PRO A 7 -6.97 -3.34 8.06
C PRO A 7 -8.02 -3.04 9.15
N PRO A 8 -7.63 -2.93 10.43
CA PRO A 8 -8.59 -2.75 11.51
C PRO A 8 -9.10 -1.30 11.56
N ILE A 9 -10.28 -1.05 10.98
CA ILE A 9 -10.93 0.28 10.96
C ILE A 9 -11.33 0.81 12.34
N SER A 10 -11.39 -0.05 13.36
CA SER A 10 -11.65 0.32 14.75
C SER A 10 -10.42 0.90 15.46
N ARG A 11 -9.28 0.94 14.75
CA ARG A 11 -8.02 1.48 15.24
C ARG A 11 -7.52 2.60 14.36
N MET A 12 -6.88 3.56 15.01
CA MET A 12 -6.03 4.54 14.35
C MET A 12 -4.64 3.94 14.24
N GLY A 13 -4.19 3.77 12.99
CA GLY A 13 -2.82 3.36 12.71
C GLY A 13 -1.82 4.49 12.99
N ALA A 14 -0.64 4.14 13.49
CA ALA A 14 0.48 5.06 13.64
C ALA A 14 1.17 5.28 12.29
N ILE A 15 1.78 6.43 12.09
CA ILE A 15 2.42 6.79 10.81
C ILE A 15 3.92 6.59 10.88
N VAL A 16 4.46 5.95 9.84
CA VAL A 16 5.88 5.96 9.48
C VAL A 16 6.01 6.74 8.17
N ALA A 17 6.74 7.86 8.21
CA ALA A 17 7.03 8.64 7.00
C ALA A 17 8.06 7.90 6.15
N VAL A 18 7.83 7.86 4.83
CA VAL A 18 8.75 7.25 3.87
C VAL A 18 9.24 8.29 2.87
N GLU A 19 8.33 9.12 2.36
CA GLU A 19 8.62 10.27 1.51
C GLU A 19 9.49 9.88 0.29
N ARG A 20 9.02 8.88 -0.46
CA ARG A 20 9.72 8.38 -1.65
C ARG A 20 8.89 8.54 -2.91
N VAL A 21 9.56 8.96 -3.98
CA VAL A 21 9.10 8.73 -5.34
C VAL A 21 9.72 7.42 -5.80
N LEU A 22 8.88 6.42 -6.08
CA LEU A 22 9.31 5.10 -6.51
C LEU A 22 9.69 5.10 -8.00
N ALA A 23 8.87 5.75 -8.83
CA ALA A 23 9.07 5.79 -10.27
C ALA A 23 8.47 7.06 -10.89
N ARG A 24 9.00 7.44 -12.06
CA ARG A 24 8.48 8.54 -12.88
C ARG A 24 8.48 8.18 -14.35
N THR A 25 7.47 8.64 -15.06
CA THR A 25 7.38 8.70 -16.51
C THR A 25 6.93 10.11 -16.91
N PRO A 26 6.85 10.45 -18.21
CA PRO A 26 6.33 11.74 -18.62
C PRO A 26 4.90 12.03 -18.11
N ALA A 27 4.06 10.99 -17.96
CA ALA A 27 2.65 11.11 -17.60
C ALA A 27 2.32 10.64 -16.17
N LEU A 28 3.19 9.87 -15.52
CA LEU A 28 2.91 9.26 -14.21
C LEU A 28 4.05 9.49 -13.21
N ALA A 29 3.70 9.62 -11.95
CA ALA A 29 4.62 9.44 -10.82
C ALA A 29 4.02 8.46 -9.82
N VAL A 30 4.80 7.49 -9.37
CA VAL A 30 4.40 6.54 -8.32
C VAL A 30 5.14 6.88 -7.04
N LEU A 31 4.40 7.03 -5.94
CA LEU A 31 4.87 7.57 -4.68
C LEU A 31 4.58 6.56 -3.56
N LEU A 32 5.46 6.53 -2.56
CA LEU A 32 5.22 5.95 -1.24
C LEU A 32 5.46 7.04 -0.20
N PRO A 33 4.47 7.91 0.06
CA PRO A 33 4.60 8.97 1.05
C PRO A 33 4.74 8.44 2.48
N MET A 34 3.92 7.45 2.85
CA MET A 34 3.85 6.96 4.23
C MET A 34 3.34 5.53 4.33
N ILE A 35 3.61 4.92 5.49
CA ILE A 35 3.07 3.63 5.90
C ILE A 35 2.20 3.87 7.12
N GLN A 36 0.95 3.40 7.06
CA GLN A 36 0.02 3.42 8.19
C GLN A 36 0.05 2.06 8.89
N VAL A 37 0.56 2.05 10.11
CA VAL A 37 0.88 0.84 10.86
C VAL A 37 -0.15 0.58 11.95
N TYR A 38 -0.69 -0.63 11.96
CA TYR A 38 -1.58 -1.15 12.99
C TYR A 38 -0.85 -2.23 13.80
N ASP A 39 -1.46 -2.69 14.88
CA ASP A 39 -0.91 -3.78 15.69
C ASP A 39 -0.90 -5.14 14.96
N THR A 40 -1.71 -5.29 13.92
CA THR A 40 -1.84 -6.55 13.16
C THR A 40 -1.13 -6.55 11.80
N GLY A 41 -0.79 -5.38 11.25
CA GLY A 41 -0.27 -5.23 9.90
C GLY A 41 -0.09 -3.76 9.52
N CYS A 42 0.20 -3.47 8.26
CA CYS A 42 0.35 -2.08 7.81
C CYS A 42 -0.15 -1.84 6.38
N LEU A 43 -0.66 -0.63 6.13
CA LEU A 43 -1.00 -0.13 4.81
C LEU A 43 0.19 0.64 4.24
N LEU A 44 0.77 0.13 3.16
CA LEU A 44 1.72 0.86 2.32
C LEU A 44 0.89 1.76 1.40
N ASN A 45 0.88 3.08 1.64
CA ASN A 45 0.07 3.99 0.84
C ASN A 45 0.80 4.29 -0.46
N ILE A 46 0.47 3.57 -1.53
CA ILE A 46 1.00 3.85 -2.87
C ILE A 46 0.09 4.88 -3.53
N ASP A 47 0.68 6.00 -3.93
CA ASP A 47 -0.03 7.09 -4.60
C ASP A 47 0.47 7.17 -6.06
N ILE A 48 -0.46 7.24 -7.00
CA ILE A 48 -0.16 7.34 -8.43
C ILE A 48 -0.72 8.67 -8.93
N VAL A 49 0.18 9.58 -9.28
CA VAL A 49 -0.15 10.90 -9.81
C VAL A 49 -0.04 10.85 -11.33
N ALA A 50 -1.16 11.03 -12.02
CA ALA A 50 -1.20 11.27 -13.46
C ALA A 50 -1.15 12.77 -13.75
N ARG A 51 -0.28 13.16 -14.68
CA ARG A 51 -0.23 14.51 -15.25
C ARG A 51 -1.16 14.56 -16.46
N ASN A 52 -2.30 15.23 -16.32
CA ASN A 52 -3.37 15.21 -17.32
C ASN A 52 -2.92 15.85 -18.65
N ALA A 53 -2.11 16.92 -18.60
CA ALA A 53 -1.63 17.62 -19.78
C ALA A 53 -0.75 16.77 -20.72
N THR A 54 -0.10 15.73 -20.20
CA THR A 54 0.78 14.82 -20.96
C THR A 54 0.25 13.40 -21.02
N ALA A 55 -0.96 13.17 -20.51
CA ALA A 55 -1.59 11.85 -20.51
C ALA A 55 -1.97 11.47 -21.95
N PRO A 56 -1.55 10.30 -22.46
CA PRO A 56 -2.04 9.83 -23.74
C PRO A 56 -3.55 9.56 -23.68
N PRO A 57 -4.26 9.65 -24.83
CA PRO A 57 -5.67 9.31 -24.91
C PRO A 57 -5.97 7.93 -24.30
N GLY A 58 -7.02 7.86 -23.49
CA GLY A 58 -7.44 6.61 -22.84
C GLY A 58 -6.59 6.18 -21.63
N LEU A 59 -5.60 6.97 -21.20
CA LEU A 59 -4.82 6.64 -19.98
C LEU A 59 -5.73 6.41 -18.77
N ALA A 60 -6.69 7.31 -18.52
CA ALA A 60 -7.59 7.22 -17.38
C ALA A 60 -8.36 5.89 -17.37
N LEU A 61 -8.97 5.50 -18.50
CA LEU A 61 -9.68 4.23 -18.62
C LEU A 61 -8.77 3.03 -18.34
N ARG A 62 -7.52 3.06 -18.81
CA ARG A 62 -6.57 1.97 -18.55
C ARG A 62 -6.08 1.92 -17.11
N LEU A 63 -5.96 3.08 -16.45
CA LEU A 63 -5.68 3.13 -15.01
C LEU A 63 -6.86 2.58 -14.22
N ASP A 64 -8.11 2.90 -14.59
CA ASP A 64 -9.29 2.34 -13.95
C ASP A 64 -9.33 0.81 -14.09
N SER A 65 -8.98 0.26 -15.26
CA SER A 65 -8.78 -1.18 -15.50
C SER A 65 -7.72 -1.78 -14.56
N ALA A 66 -6.52 -1.17 -14.53
CA ALA A 66 -5.41 -1.63 -13.70
C ALA A 66 -5.80 -1.67 -12.21
N PHE A 67 -6.51 -0.66 -11.72
CA PHE A 67 -6.91 -0.58 -10.31
C PHE A 67 -8.16 -1.40 -9.98
N SER A 68 -8.88 -1.87 -10.99
CA SER A 68 -9.94 -2.87 -10.84
C SER A 68 -9.39 -4.30 -10.76
N GLY A 69 -8.06 -4.49 -10.84
CA GLY A 69 -7.40 -5.79 -10.71
C GLY A 69 -7.19 -6.52 -12.03
N GLU A 70 -7.20 -5.83 -13.18
CA GLU A 70 -6.85 -6.45 -14.45
C GLU A 70 -5.35 -6.77 -14.50
N GLU A 71 -5.00 -8.03 -14.21
CA GLU A 71 -3.64 -8.55 -13.99
C GLU A 71 -2.61 -8.03 -15.01
N SER A 72 -2.94 -8.03 -16.30
CA SER A 72 -2.01 -7.60 -17.36
C SER A 72 -1.63 -6.11 -17.34
N THR A 73 -2.40 -5.31 -16.59
CA THR A 73 -2.26 -3.85 -16.51
C THR A 73 -1.97 -3.36 -15.09
N SER A 74 -2.05 -4.22 -14.09
CA SER A 74 -1.84 -3.85 -12.68
C SER A 74 -0.36 -3.59 -12.36
N PRO A 75 -0.05 -2.69 -11.42
CA PRO A 75 1.27 -2.62 -10.82
C PRO A 75 1.56 -3.89 -10.00
N HIS A 76 2.76 -4.44 -10.14
CA HIS A 76 3.24 -5.55 -9.32
C HIS A 76 4.22 -5.03 -8.27
N VAL A 77 3.94 -5.32 -7.00
CA VAL A 77 4.79 -4.95 -5.88
C VAL A 77 5.26 -6.22 -5.18
N THR A 78 6.56 -6.33 -4.93
CA THR A 78 7.12 -7.40 -4.10
C THR A 78 7.80 -6.82 -2.87
N LEU A 79 7.74 -7.56 -1.76
CA LEU A 79 8.53 -7.29 -0.57
C LEU A 79 9.46 -8.47 -0.32
N ARG A 80 10.73 -8.18 -0.06
CA ARG A 80 11.71 -9.15 0.39
C ARG A 80 12.18 -8.83 1.79
N TYR A 81 11.95 -9.74 2.71
CA TYR A 81 12.31 -9.62 4.11
C TYR A 81 13.80 -9.92 4.36
N PRO A 82 14.36 -9.51 5.52
CA PRO A 82 15.74 -9.80 5.90
C PRO A 82 16.09 -11.29 5.91
N ASN A 83 15.10 -12.15 6.20
CA ASN A 83 15.25 -13.61 6.21
C ASN A 83 15.18 -14.25 4.81
N GLY A 84 15.03 -13.43 3.76
CA GLY A 84 14.94 -13.89 2.37
C GLY A 84 13.53 -14.30 1.92
N VAL A 85 12.54 -14.27 2.81
CA VAL A 85 11.13 -14.49 2.41
C VAL A 85 10.70 -13.37 1.47
N GLU A 86 10.10 -13.75 0.36
CA GLU A 86 9.53 -12.83 -0.63
C GLU A 86 8.01 -13.02 -0.69
N ILE A 87 7.30 -11.90 -0.84
CA ILE A 87 5.84 -11.84 -0.99
C ILE A 87 5.52 -10.86 -2.11
N ALA A 88 4.51 -11.18 -2.91
CA ALA A 88 4.08 -10.36 -4.04
C ALA A 88 2.63 -9.91 -3.88
N SER A 89 2.30 -8.76 -4.46
CA SER A 89 0.93 -8.28 -4.60
C SER A 89 0.25 -9.08 -5.71
N ASP A 90 -0.73 -9.90 -5.34
CA ASP A 90 -1.55 -10.74 -6.21
C ASP A 90 -0.77 -11.67 -7.16
N GLU A 91 -0.37 -12.82 -6.60
CA GLU A 91 -0.73 -14.09 -7.22
C GLU A 91 -1.95 -14.62 -6.44
N ASP A 92 -3.09 -14.75 -7.11
CA ASP A 92 -4.35 -15.39 -6.69
C ASP A 92 -4.53 -15.74 -5.20
N GLY A 93 -5.31 -14.92 -4.48
CA GLY A 93 -6.18 -15.41 -3.39
C GLY A 93 -5.49 -16.00 -2.16
N HIS A 94 -4.18 -15.79 -1.97
CA HIS A 94 -3.48 -16.26 -0.79
C HIS A 94 -3.84 -15.40 0.44
N ALA A 95 -4.92 -15.78 1.11
CA ALA A 95 -5.29 -15.25 2.43
C ALA A 95 -4.36 -15.75 3.56
N ALA A 96 -3.37 -16.59 3.25
CA ALA A 96 -2.47 -17.14 4.24
C ALA A 96 -1.30 -16.16 4.51
N PRO A 97 -1.01 -15.86 5.78
CA PRO A 97 0.09 -14.98 6.15
C PRO A 97 1.46 -15.61 5.86
N PRO A 98 2.47 -14.82 5.44
CA PRO A 98 2.39 -13.40 5.11
C PRO A 98 1.73 -13.17 3.73
N SER A 99 0.85 -12.16 3.68
CA SER A 99 0.11 -11.77 2.47
C SER A 99 0.29 -10.28 2.18
N LEU A 100 0.26 -9.94 0.89
CA LEU A 100 0.30 -8.57 0.40
C LEU A 100 -0.85 -8.40 -0.60
N SER A 101 -1.82 -7.54 -0.28
CA SER A 101 -3.05 -7.44 -1.07
C SER A 101 -3.42 -5.98 -1.33
N TRP A 102 -3.89 -5.68 -2.53
CA TRP A 102 -4.43 -4.36 -2.85
C TRP A 102 -5.69 -4.11 -2.03
N PHE A 103 -5.80 -2.90 -1.49
CA PHE A 103 -6.94 -2.46 -0.72
C PHE A 103 -7.66 -1.33 -1.47
N PRO A 104 -9.00 -1.27 -1.43
CA PRO A 104 -9.74 -0.18 -2.07
C PRO A 104 -9.23 1.18 -1.62
N GLY A 105 -8.85 2.00 -2.59
CA GLY A 105 -8.44 3.38 -2.35
C GLY A 105 -9.41 4.36 -2.96
N GLY A 106 -8.90 5.49 -3.44
CA GLY A 106 -9.72 6.60 -3.91
C GLY A 106 -9.05 7.38 -5.02
N VAL A 107 -9.86 8.12 -5.76
CA VAL A 107 -9.40 8.97 -6.87
C VAL A 107 -9.85 10.39 -6.62
N ARG A 108 -8.94 11.34 -6.83
CA ARG A 108 -9.26 12.77 -6.82
C ARG A 108 -8.40 13.50 -7.84
N GLY A 109 -8.87 14.61 -8.38
CA GLY A 109 -8.09 15.36 -9.36
C GLY A 109 -8.74 16.66 -9.77
N ASP A 110 -8.02 17.38 -10.61
CA ASP A 110 -8.42 18.61 -11.26
C ASP A 110 -8.01 18.61 -12.74
N ALA A 111 -7.91 19.79 -13.36
CA ALA A 111 -7.52 19.90 -14.77
C ALA A 111 -6.06 19.52 -15.02
N GLU A 112 -5.16 19.68 -14.04
CA GLU A 112 -3.73 19.45 -14.20
C GLU A 112 -3.32 18.05 -13.77
N PHE A 113 -3.87 17.55 -12.66
CA PHE A 113 -3.45 16.29 -12.06
C PHE A 113 -4.63 15.41 -11.63
N THR A 114 -4.44 14.10 -11.77
CA THR A 114 -5.31 13.08 -11.17
C THR A 114 -4.48 12.22 -10.24
N LEU A 115 -4.92 12.03 -9.00
CA LEU A 115 -4.26 11.20 -8.00
C LEU A 115 -5.15 10.00 -7.66
N TYR A 116 -4.57 8.82 -7.87
CA TYR A 116 -5.09 7.53 -7.49
C TYR A 116 -4.37 7.04 -6.24
N GLN A 117 -5.11 6.85 -5.16
CA GLN A 117 -4.62 6.25 -3.93
C GLN A 117 -4.84 4.74 -4.04
N MET A 118 -3.77 3.96 -3.94
CA MET A 118 -3.77 2.51 -4.11
C MET A 118 -3.06 1.86 -2.92
N PRO A 119 -3.67 1.82 -1.73
CA PRO A 119 -3.00 1.26 -0.57
C PRO A 119 -2.84 -0.27 -0.69
N LEU A 120 -1.68 -0.78 -0.26
CA LEU A 120 -1.38 -2.21 -0.14
C LEU A 120 -1.42 -2.63 1.32
N TRP A 121 -2.25 -3.62 1.64
CA TRP A 121 -2.31 -4.22 2.97
C TRP A 121 -1.29 -5.35 3.11
N LEU A 122 -0.34 -5.15 4.02
CA LEU A 122 0.63 -6.16 4.44
C LEU A 122 0.19 -6.79 5.76
N PHE A 123 0.04 -8.12 5.76
CA PHE A 123 -0.34 -8.89 6.94
C PHE A 123 0.47 -10.18 7.09
N PRO A 124 1.03 -10.49 8.27
CA PRO A 124 1.15 -9.63 9.45
C PRO A 124 2.22 -8.55 9.24
N LEU A 125 2.63 -7.87 10.32
CA LEU A 125 3.78 -6.97 10.29
C LEU A 125 5.04 -7.68 9.77
N PRO A 126 5.90 -6.97 9.02
CA PRO A 126 7.18 -7.53 8.59
C PRO A 126 8.10 -7.75 9.80
N PRO A 127 9.07 -8.69 9.70
CA PRO A 127 10.12 -8.82 10.70
C PRO A 127 10.96 -7.54 10.80
N PRO A 128 11.54 -7.22 11.97
CA PRO A 128 12.42 -6.08 12.11
C PRO A 128 13.67 -6.24 11.23
N GLY A 129 14.12 -5.13 10.64
CA GLY A 129 15.25 -5.10 9.71
C GLY A 129 14.87 -4.51 8.36
N VAL A 130 15.80 -4.56 7.39
CA VAL A 130 15.57 -3.97 6.07
C VAL A 130 14.61 -4.82 5.26
N VAL A 131 13.46 -4.24 4.90
CA VAL A 131 12.51 -4.81 3.94
C VAL A 131 12.74 -4.13 2.59
N LEU A 132 12.97 -4.91 1.53
CA LEU A 132 13.12 -4.36 0.19
C LEU A 132 11.76 -4.39 -0.52
N LEU A 133 11.22 -3.22 -0.83
CA LEU A 133 10.02 -3.09 -1.68
C LEU A 133 10.45 -2.88 -3.12
N THR A 134 9.95 -3.69 -4.04
CA THR A 134 10.17 -3.54 -5.48
C THR A 134 8.85 -3.28 -6.18
N LEU A 135 8.77 -2.19 -6.95
CA LEU A 135 7.65 -1.88 -7.83
C LEU A 135 8.06 -2.23 -9.26
N ASN A 136 7.21 -2.97 -9.98
CA ASN A 136 7.36 -3.20 -11.41
C ASN A 136 6.02 -2.94 -12.10
N TRP A 137 6.01 -2.11 -13.14
CA TRP A 137 4.78 -1.80 -13.87
C TRP A 137 5.05 -1.61 -15.37
N PRO A 138 5.31 -2.70 -16.10
CA PRO A 138 5.82 -2.64 -17.47
C PRO A 138 4.87 -1.92 -18.44
N TRP A 139 3.56 -2.13 -18.28
CA TRP A 139 2.55 -1.44 -19.09
C TRP A 139 2.64 0.09 -18.98
N ALA A 140 2.95 0.61 -17.80
CA ALA A 140 3.16 2.04 -17.55
C ALA A 140 4.55 2.52 -17.99
N GLY A 141 5.42 1.64 -18.50
CA GLY A 141 6.81 1.95 -18.85
C GLY A 141 7.73 2.04 -17.63
N ILE A 142 7.35 1.42 -16.52
CA ILE A 142 8.11 1.41 -15.27
C ILE A 142 8.69 0.01 -15.08
N GLY A 143 10.02 -0.10 -15.11
CA GLY A 143 10.72 -1.36 -14.79
C GLY A 143 10.77 -1.63 -13.28
N PRO A 144 11.49 -2.68 -12.85
CA PRO A 144 11.69 -2.99 -11.44
C PRO A 144 12.48 -1.87 -10.73
N GLU A 145 11.82 -1.17 -9.82
CA GLU A 145 12.38 -0.11 -8.98
C GLU A 145 12.31 -0.52 -7.51
N ALA A 146 13.44 -0.53 -6.81
CA ALA A 146 13.54 -1.05 -5.45
C ALA A 146 13.89 0.02 -4.42
N VAL A 147 13.18 0.04 -3.29
CA VAL A 147 13.43 0.92 -2.14
C VAL A 147 13.56 0.12 -0.86
N ARG A 148 14.44 0.58 0.04
CA ARG A 148 14.62 0.00 1.38
C ARG A 148 13.64 0.64 2.34
N LEU A 149 12.87 -0.18 3.04
CA LEU A 149 12.01 0.19 4.14
C LEU A 149 12.63 -0.27 5.46
N ASP A 150 12.42 0.52 6.51
CA ASP A 150 12.84 0.17 7.86
C ASP A 150 11.74 -0.65 8.56
N GLY A 151 11.88 -1.97 8.53
CA GLY A 151 10.99 -2.90 9.21
C GLY A 151 11.01 -2.73 10.72
N ALA A 152 12.11 -2.28 11.32
CA ALA A 152 12.15 -2.02 12.77
C ALA A 152 11.30 -0.79 13.13
N ALA A 153 11.38 0.28 12.34
CA ALA A 153 10.51 1.45 12.49
C ALA A 153 9.03 1.11 12.31
N ILE A 154 8.70 0.19 11.37
CA ILE A 154 7.34 -0.34 11.21
C ILE A 154 6.92 -1.11 12.46
N THR A 155 7.72 -2.06 12.95
CA THR A 155 7.39 -2.83 14.17
C THR A 155 7.23 -1.92 15.40
N GLU A 156 8.09 -0.90 15.56
CA GLU A 156 7.98 0.07 16.66
C GLU A 156 6.71 0.90 16.56
N ALA A 157 6.36 1.38 15.36
CA ALA A 157 5.15 2.17 15.15
C ALA A 157 3.87 1.38 15.47
N ALA A 158 3.86 0.05 15.29
CA ALA A 158 2.71 -0.79 15.61
C ALA A 158 2.29 -0.68 17.08
N ALA A 159 3.25 -0.50 18.00
CA ALA A 159 2.97 -0.31 19.43
C ALA A 159 2.23 1.01 19.73
N ARG A 160 2.24 1.97 18.80
CA ARG A 160 1.53 3.24 18.91
C ARG A 160 0.13 3.19 18.29
N SER A 161 -0.29 2.07 17.72
CA SER A 161 -1.66 1.91 17.21
C SER A 161 -2.66 1.94 18.36
N THR A 162 -3.68 2.77 18.23
CA THR A 162 -4.65 3.06 19.29
C THR A 162 -6.07 2.78 18.83
N ARG A 163 -6.96 2.38 19.75
CA ARG A 163 -8.40 2.26 19.45
C ARG A 163 -8.98 3.64 19.16
N CYS A 164 -9.84 3.72 18.17
CA CYS A 164 -10.52 4.97 17.82
C CYS A 164 -11.49 5.43 18.93
N TRP A 165 -12.04 4.48 19.69
CA TRP A 165 -12.89 4.75 20.85
C TRP A 165 -12.26 4.15 22.11
N PRO A 166 -12.41 4.81 23.27
CA PRO A 166 -12.09 4.18 24.54
C PRO A 166 -12.94 2.93 24.73
N GLY A 167 -12.38 1.87 25.32
CA GLY A 167 -13.15 0.67 25.65
C GLY A 167 -14.30 1.00 26.62
N GLU A 168 -15.37 0.22 26.60
CA GLU A 168 -16.56 0.39 27.48
C GLU A 168 -16.29 0.14 28.98
N GLN A 169 -15.09 0.41 29.48
CA GLN A 169 -14.76 0.30 30.90
C GLN A 169 -14.96 1.65 31.58
N GLY A 170 -16.23 1.99 31.83
CA GLY A 170 -16.58 3.20 32.59
C GLY A 170 -18.03 3.68 32.53
N ARG A 171 -18.98 2.88 32.01
CA ARG A 171 -20.41 3.24 32.06
C ARG A 171 -21.27 2.10 32.57
N ARG A 172 -21.03 1.67 33.81
CA ARG A 172 -22.05 1.06 34.67
C ARG A 172 -21.94 1.62 36.08
N ALA A 173 -23.11 1.97 36.62
CA ALA A 173 -23.43 2.51 37.94
C ALA A 173 -23.23 4.01 38.16
N GLN A 174 -24.23 4.79 37.77
CA GLN A 174 -24.98 5.64 38.72
C GLN A 174 -26.45 5.61 38.34
#